data_AF-A0A7V5C9U7-F1
#
_entry.id   AF-A0A7V5C9U7-F1
#
_cell.length_a   1.000
_cell.length_b   1.000
_cell.length_c   1.000
_cell.angle_alpha   90.00
_cell.angle_beta   90.00
_cell.angle_gamma   90.00
#
_symmetry.space_group_name_H-M   'P 1'
#
loop_
_entity.id
_entity.type
_entity.pdbx_description
1 polymer ?
#
loop_
_entity_poly.entity_id
_entity_poly.type
_entity_poly.pdbx_seq_one_letter_code
_entity_poly.pdbx_strand_id
1 'polypeptide(L)'
;MPASEARLTPYLYPPPWAATLAPLAARVSAITFFDIFQIATLAALAGTIWLGFRFARPPGLGSLAWAALSLGLFGFTGAGAVGLWFGQPQIIVSFLVMLSAWALAERHDIGAGAALALAAAIKLSPALFVVWFVMERRWRALAAFALVGAALGGLSIAVAGWPLHAEMLAKIRAIDNHILFSRIVVSL
;
A
#
# COMPACT_ATOMS: atom_id res chain seq x y z
N MET A 1 17.89 9.09 37.03
CA MET A 1 17.44 9.41 35.67
C MET A 1 16.15 8.65 35.41
N PRO A 2 15.00 9.30 35.23
CA PRO A 2 13.78 8.57 34.89
C PRO A 2 13.96 7.95 33.51
N ALA A 3 13.68 6.66 33.40
CA ALA A 3 13.67 5.94 32.14
C ALA A 3 12.79 6.74 31.17
N SER A 4 13.38 7.19 30.07
CA SER A 4 12.61 7.78 28.98
C SER A 4 11.55 6.75 28.60
N GLU A 5 10.28 7.04 28.92
CA GLU A 5 9.15 6.30 28.40
C GLU A 5 9.42 6.14 26.91
N ALA A 6 9.66 4.89 26.49
CA ALA A 6 9.71 4.59 25.08
C ALA A 6 8.40 5.13 24.53
N ARG A 7 8.46 6.24 23.79
CA ARG A 7 7.32 6.79 23.07
C ARG A 7 6.96 5.71 22.05
N LEU A 8 6.14 4.76 22.47
CA LEU A 8 5.53 3.77 21.62
C LEU A 8 4.81 4.60 20.57
N THR A 9 5.38 4.65 19.38
CA THR A 9 4.72 5.26 18.24
C THR A 9 3.38 4.55 18.13
N PRO A 10 2.25 5.29 18.18
CA PRO A 10 0.94 4.64 18.14
C PRO A 10 0.91 3.75 16.92
N TYR A 11 0.52 2.48 17.08
CA TYR A 11 0.33 1.58 15.97
C TYR A 11 -0.70 2.21 15.01
N LEU A 12 -0.20 2.78 13.92
CA LEU A 12 -0.95 3.56 12.95
C LEU A 12 -1.10 2.79 11.65
N TYR A 13 -1.41 1.50 11.74
CA TYR A 13 -1.95 0.79 10.60
C TYR A 13 -3.47 0.84 10.67
N PRO A 14 -4.16 0.98 9.53
CA PRO A 14 -5.58 0.79 9.48
C PRO A 14 -5.88 -0.56 10.17
N PRO A 15 -6.75 -0.60 11.20
CA PRO A 15 -7.22 -1.82 11.81
C PRO A 15 -7.83 -2.88 10.86
N PRO A 16 -8.29 -2.59 9.62
CA PRO A 16 -8.88 -3.59 8.75
C PRO A 16 -8.01 -4.81 8.52
N TRP A 17 -6.69 -4.70 8.30
CA TRP A 17 -5.92 -5.85 7.80
C TRP A 17 -5.67 -6.90 8.86
N ALA A 18 -5.25 -6.49 10.06
CA ALA A 18 -5.05 -7.43 11.15
C ALA A 18 -6.37 -8.10 11.56
N ALA A 19 -7.47 -7.33 11.67
CA ALA A 19 -8.76 -7.87 12.06
C ALA A 19 -9.41 -8.74 10.97
N THR A 20 -9.29 -8.38 9.69
CA THR A 20 -9.83 -9.19 8.58
C THR A 20 -9.01 -10.45 8.32
N LEU A 21 -7.70 -10.41 8.56
CA LEU A 21 -6.83 -11.57 8.45
C LEU A 21 -6.82 -12.44 9.71
N ALA A 22 -7.27 -11.95 10.86
CA ALA A 22 -7.27 -12.71 12.12
C ALA A 22 -7.96 -14.09 12.01
N PRO A 23 -9.14 -14.25 11.37
CA PRO A 23 -9.75 -15.57 11.20
C PRO A 23 -8.92 -16.52 10.33
N LEU A 24 -8.19 -15.99 9.35
CA LEU A 24 -7.28 -16.76 8.50
C LEU A 24 -6.00 -17.12 9.26
N ALA A 25 -5.41 -16.17 9.97
CA ALA A 25 -4.22 -16.36 10.79
C ALA A 25 -4.46 -17.37 11.92
N ALA A 26 -5.69 -17.46 12.46
CA ALA A 26 -6.06 -18.48 13.44
C ALA A 26 -6.14 -19.90 12.86
N ARG A 27 -6.22 -20.06 11.54
CA ARG A 27 -6.36 -21.35 10.83
C ARG A 27 -5.06 -21.88 10.24
N VAL A 28 -4.00 -21.08 10.24
CA VAL A 28 -2.68 -21.46 9.68
C VAL A 28 -1.58 -21.21 10.70
N SER A 29 -0.45 -21.91 10.54
CA SER A 29 0.72 -21.59 11.35
C SER A 29 1.25 -20.19 11.01
N ALA A 30 1.90 -19.53 11.97
CA ALA A 30 2.54 -18.24 11.73
C ALA A 30 3.55 -18.30 10.57
N ILE A 31 4.33 -19.39 10.49
CA ILE A 31 5.30 -19.62 9.41
C ILE A 31 4.58 -19.65 8.05
N THR A 32 3.52 -20.45 7.93
CA THR A 32 2.72 -20.53 6.70
C THR A 32 2.14 -19.18 6.30
N PHE A 33 1.64 -18.39 7.27
CA PHE A 33 1.14 -17.05 7.00
C PHE A 33 2.24 -16.13 6.42
N PHE A 34 3.43 -16.12 7.04
CA PHE A 34 4.55 -15.32 6.57
C PHE A 34 5.08 -15.79 5.22
N ASP A 35 5.13 -17.10 4.96
CA ASP A 35 5.55 -17.65 3.67
C ASP A 35 4.59 -17.23 2.54
N ILE A 36 3.27 -17.35 2.77
CA ILE A 36 2.25 -16.90 1.81
C ILE A 36 2.41 -15.39 1.54
N PHE A 37 2.60 -14.60 2.59
CA PHE A 37 2.77 -13.16 2.46
C PHE A 37 4.07 -12.79 1.73
N GLN A 38 5.16 -13.51 1.99
CA GLN A 38 6.44 -13.32 1.32
C GLN A 38 6.34 -13.68 -0.17
N ILE A 39 5.68 -14.78 -0.51
CA ILE A 39 5.41 -15.17 -1.90
C ILE A 39 4.59 -14.08 -2.61
N ALA A 40 3.53 -13.58 -1.97
CA ALA A 40 2.72 -12.49 -2.52
C ALA A 40 3.55 -11.21 -2.73
N THR A 41 4.46 -10.90 -1.81
CA THR A 41 5.38 -9.76 -1.89
C THR A 41 6.37 -9.90 -3.06
N LEU A 42 6.97 -11.08 -3.24
CA LEU A 42 7.87 -11.35 -4.36
C LEU A 42 7.14 -11.31 -5.71
N ALA A 43 5.91 -11.85 -5.75
CA ALA A 43 5.06 -11.76 -6.93
C ALA A 43 4.68 -10.30 -7.27
N ALA A 44 4.36 -9.49 -6.25
CA ALA A 44 4.09 -8.06 -6.43
C ALA A 44 5.32 -7.29 -6.92
N LEU A 45 6.52 -7.61 -6.42
CA LEU A 45 7.77 -7.03 -6.91
C LEU A 45 8.00 -7.37 -8.39
N ALA A 46 7.91 -8.65 -8.74
CA ALA A 46 8.04 -9.11 -10.13
C ALA A 46 6.98 -8.46 -11.04
N GLY A 47 5.73 -8.38 -10.57
CA GLY A 47 4.63 -7.72 -11.26
C GLY A 47 4.88 -6.23 -11.47
N THR A 48 5.45 -5.53 -10.49
CA THR A 48 5.81 -4.10 -10.61
C THR A 48 6.88 -3.90 -11.67
N ILE A 49 7.93 -4.73 -11.68
CA ILE A 49 9.00 -4.68 -12.68
C ILE A 49 8.44 -4.94 -14.07
N TRP A 50 7.60 -5.97 -14.21
CA TRP A 50 6.99 -6.34 -15.49
C TRP A 50 6.04 -5.26 -16.02
N LEU A 51 5.13 -4.73 -15.18
CA LEU A 51 4.25 -3.64 -15.55
C LEU A 51 5.04 -2.38 -15.90
N GLY A 52 6.07 -2.06 -15.12
CA GLY A 52 6.97 -0.95 -15.40
C GLY A 52 7.61 -1.05 -16.78
N PHE A 53 8.07 -2.25 -17.19
CA PHE A 53 8.60 -2.48 -18.53
C PHE A 53 7.55 -2.24 -19.62
N ARG A 54 6.33 -2.77 -19.41
CA ARG A 54 5.21 -2.65 -20.37
C ARG A 54 4.71 -1.21 -20.50
N PHE A 55 4.75 -0.47 -19.39
CA PHE A 55 4.33 0.91 -19.29
C PHE A 55 5.36 1.87 -19.89
N ALA A 56 6.63 1.74 -19.49
CA ALA A 56 7.71 2.64 -19.93
C ALA A 56 8.18 2.38 -21.37
N ARG A 57 8.08 1.14 -21.86
CA ARG A 57 8.55 0.71 -23.20
C ARG A 57 9.94 1.26 -23.54
N PRO A 58 10.95 1.02 -22.69
CA PRO A 58 12.25 1.68 -22.80
C PRO A 58 12.94 1.32 -24.13
N PRO A 59 13.33 2.30 -24.96
CA PRO A 59 13.98 2.03 -26.23
C PRO A 59 15.37 1.43 -26.00
N GLY A 60 15.66 0.32 -26.68
CA GLY A 60 17.00 -0.31 -26.66
C GLY A 60 17.34 -1.10 -25.39
N LEU A 61 16.44 -1.19 -24.41
CA LEU A 61 16.67 -1.95 -23.18
C LEU A 61 15.82 -3.24 -23.17
N GLY A 62 16.49 -4.39 -23.18
CA GLY A 62 15.82 -5.69 -23.07
C GLY A 62 15.15 -5.90 -21.70
N SER A 63 14.14 -6.79 -21.65
CA SER A 63 13.40 -7.08 -20.41
C SER A 63 14.28 -7.60 -19.27
N LEU A 64 15.32 -8.40 -19.59
CA LEU A 64 16.26 -8.90 -18.60
C LEU A 64 17.12 -7.78 -18.01
N ALA A 65 17.63 -6.87 -18.85
CA ALA A 65 18.41 -5.72 -18.40
C ALA A 65 17.55 -4.77 -17.56
N TRP A 66 16.30 -4.52 -17.96
CA TRP A 66 15.33 -3.78 -17.17
C TRP A 66 15.09 -4.42 -15.80
N ALA A 67 14.88 -5.75 -15.75
CA ALA A 67 14.66 -6.46 -14.51
C ALA A 67 15.90 -6.40 -13.59
N ALA A 68 17.09 -6.62 -14.14
CA ALA A 68 18.34 -6.54 -13.39
C ALA A 68 18.58 -5.13 -12.82
N LEU A 69 18.37 -4.09 -13.63
CA LEU A 69 18.47 -2.70 -13.17
C LEU A 69 17.42 -2.38 -12.09
N SER A 70 16.18 -2.81 -12.29
CA SER A 70 15.10 -2.58 -11.32
C SER A 70 15.39 -3.26 -9.98
N LEU A 71 15.84 -4.52 -10.00
CA LEU A 71 16.23 -5.25 -8.79
C LEU A 71 17.45 -4.65 -8.11
N GLY A 72 18.46 -4.23 -8.90
CA GLY A 72 19.63 -3.53 -8.38
C GLY A 72 19.23 -2.26 -7.66
N LEU A 73 18.54 -1.34 -8.36
CA LEU A 73 18.06 -0.08 -7.77
C LEU A 73 17.17 -0.32 -6.54
N PHE A 74 16.25 -1.27 -6.62
CA PHE A 74 15.38 -1.63 -5.50
C PHE A 74 16.20 -2.08 -4.28
N GLY A 75 17.16 -3.00 -4.47
CA GLY A 75 18.03 -3.51 -3.40
C GLY A 75 18.97 -2.46 -2.80
N PHE A 76 19.38 -1.46 -3.58
CA PHE A 76 20.23 -0.35 -3.10
C PHE A 76 19.45 0.75 -2.36
N THR A 77 18.12 0.76 -2.44
CA THR A 77 17.32 1.73 -1.69
C THR A 77 17.01 1.25 -0.28
N GLY A 78 17.04 2.17 0.70
CA GLY A 78 16.60 1.85 2.08
C GLY A 78 15.16 1.32 2.11
N ALA A 79 14.29 1.85 1.25
CA ALA A 79 12.90 1.39 1.13
C ALA A 79 12.78 -0.07 0.65
N GLY A 80 13.62 -0.50 -0.30
CA GLY A 80 13.61 -1.87 -0.80
C GLY A 80 14.26 -2.86 0.15
N ALA A 81 15.43 -2.53 0.69
CA ALA A 81 16.16 -3.40 1.63
C ALA A 81 15.36 -3.63 2.93
N VAL A 82 14.89 -2.55 3.56
CA VAL A 82 14.07 -2.61 4.79
C VAL A 82 12.70 -3.20 4.48
N GLY A 83 12.12 -2.88 3.33
CA GLY A 83 10.81 -3.38 2.91
C GLY A 83 10.77 -4.91 2.80
N LEU A 84 11.78 -5.52 2.18
CA LEU A 84 11.88 -6.98 2.11
C LEU A 84 12.22 -7.61 3.46
N TRP A 85 13.15 -7.04 4.21
CA TRP A 85 13.62 -7.62 5.47
C TRP A 85 12.51 -7.72 6.52
N PHE A 86 11.67 -6.69 6.61
CA PHE A 86 10.54 -6.66 7.57
C PHE A 86 9.22 -7.16 6.98
N GLY A 87 9.22 -7.69 5.75
CA GLY A 87 7.99 -8.17 5.09
C GLY A 87 6.92 -7.07 5.01
N GLN A 88 7.30 -5.84 4.67
CA GLN A 88 6.35 -4.73 4.68
C GLN A 88 5.34 -4.85 3.52
N PRO A 89 4.05 -4.55 3.76
CA PRO A 89 3.03 -4.56 2.71
C PRO A 89 3.27 -3.49 1.63
N GLN A 90 4.22 -2.57 1.85
CA GLN A 90 4.53 -1.46 0.95
C GLN A 90 4.80 -1.92 -0.49
N ILE A 91 5.44 -3.07 -0.70
CA ILE A 91 5.72 -3.59 -2.05
C ILE A 91 4.42 -3.97 -2.78
N ILE A 92 3.49 -4.62 -2.08
CA ILE A 92 2.16 -4.95 -2.60
C ILE A 92 1.37 -3.66 -2.90
N VAL A 93 1.46 -2.67 -2.02
CA VAL A 93 0.83 -1.36 -2.23
C VAL A 93 1.40 -0.68 -3.49
N SER A 94 2.72 -0.64 -3.64
CA SER A 94 3.38 -0.05 -4.81
C SER A 94 2.98 -0.77 -6.11
N PHE A 95 2.88 -2.10 -6.08
CA PHE A 95 2.38 -2.89 -7.19
C PHE A 95 0.95 -2.49 -7.58
N LEU A 96 0.03 -2.39 -6.62
CA LEU A 96 -1.36 -2.02 -6.89
C LEU A 96 -1.50 -0.59 -7.44
N VAL A 97 -0.67 0.35 -6.98
CA VAL A 97 -0.59 1.70 -7.54
C VAL A 97 -0.10 1.67 -8.98
N MET A 98 0.96 0.90 -9.28
CA MET A 98 1.46 0.71 -10.65
C MET A 98 0.41 0.05 -11.55
N LEU A 99 -0.29 -0.97 -11.04
CA LEU A 99 -1.40 -1.63 -11.74
C LEU A 99 -2.54 -0.66 -12.02
N SER A 100 -2.87 0.23 -11.08
CA SER A 100 -3.86 1.28 -11.29
C SER A 100 -3.45 2.23 -12.42
N ALA A 101 -2.21 2.74 -12.38
CA ALA A 101 -1.70 3.65 -13.41
C ALA A 101 -1.66 2.98 -14.79
N TRP A 102 -1.19 1.74 -14.86
CA TRP A 102 -1.17 0.96 -16.10
C TRP A 102 -2.59 0.72 -16.63
N ALA A 103 -3.53 0.30 -15.79
CA ALA A 103 -4.93 0.08 -16.19
C ALA A 103 -5.58 1.39 -16.69
N LEU A 104 -5.29 2.51 -16.05
CA LEU A 104 -5.80 3.83 -16.48
C LEU A 104 -5.29 4.20 -17.88
N ALA A 105 -3.99 3.99 -18.13
CA ALA A 105 -3.36 4.24 -19.43
C ALA A 105 -3.92 3.34 -20.54
N GLU A 106 -4.20 2.07 -20.23
CA GLU A 106 -4.83 1.11 -21.15
C GLU A 106 -6.37 1.24 -21.24
N ARG A 107 -6.93 2.32 -20.69
CA ARG A 107 -8.39 2.62 -20.72
C ARG A 107 -9.29 1.64 -19.94
N HIS A 108 -8.72 0.89 -19.01
CA HIS A 108 -9.44 -0.01 -18.10
C HIS A 108 -9.83 0.70 -16.79
N ASP A 109 -10.74 1.67 -16.89
CA ASP A 109 -11.14 2.56 -15.77
C ASP A 109 -11.53 1.82 -14.49
N ILE A 110 -12.37 0.78 -14.62
CA ILE A 110 -12.88 0.04 -13.45
C ILE A 110 -11.71 -0.67 -12.74
N GLY A 111 -10.82 -1.29 -13.50
CA GLY A 111 -9.63 -1.95 -12.96
C GLY A 111 -8.69 -0.97 -12.27
N ALA A 112 -8.51 0.22 -12.86
CA ALA A 112 -7.70 1.28 -12.26
C ALA A 112 -8.26 1.71 -10.89
N GLY A 113 -9.55 2.04 -10.84
CA GLY A 113 -10.21 2.44 -9.60
C GLY A 113 -10.17 1.36 -8.52
N ALA A 114 -10.47 0.11 -8.89
CA ALA A 114 -10.47 -1.02 -7.96
C ALA A 114 -9.07 -1.32 -7.40
N ALA A 115 -8.03 -1.31 -8.25
CA ALA A 115 -6.65 -1.52 -7.82
C ALA A 115 -6.19 -0.43 -6.84
N LEU A 116 -6.53 0.83 -7.12
CA LEU A 116 -6.18 1.93 -6.22
C LEU A 116 -6.95 1.88 -4.90
N ALA A 117 -8.23 1.49 -4.92
CA ALA A 117 -9.03 1.31 -3.71
C ALA A 117 -8.46 0.20 -2.81
N LEU A 118 -8.02 -0.91 -3.41
CA LEU A 118 -7.35 -1.98 -2.68
C LEU A 118 -6.02 -1.51 -2.08
N ALA A 119 -5.23 -0.73 -2.83
CA ALA A 119 -3.98 -0.14 -2.32
C ALA A 119 -4.24 0.78 -1.11
N ALA A 120 -5.26 1.65 -1.23
CA ALA A 120 -5.69 2.57 -0.18
C ALA A 120 -6.24 1.84 1.07
N ALA A 121 -6.91 0.69 0.86
CA ALA A 121 -7.37 -0.14 1.95
C ALA A 121 -6.18 -0.71 2.74
N ILE A 122 -5.10 -1.16 2.08
CA ILE A 122 -3.86 -1.65 2.72
C ILE A 122 -3.15 -0.56 3.51
N LYS A 123 -2.96 0.59 2.87
CA LYS A 123 -2.26 1.73 3.43
C LYS A 123 -2.96 2.98 2.94
N LEU A 124 -3.27 3.93 3.82
CA LEU A 124 -4.09 5.09 3.44
C LEU A 124 -3.42 6.02 2.41
N SER A 125 -2.08 6.08 2.39
CA SER A 125 -1.31 7.04 1.58
C SER A 125 -1.64 7.07 0.07
N PRO A 126 -1.86 5.94 -0.64
CA PRO A 126 -2.18 5.96 -2.06
C PRO A 126 -3.56 6.51 -2.39
N ALA A 127 -4.47 6.68 -1.41
CA ALA A 127 -5.78 7.27 -1.65
C ALA A 127 -5.68 8.66 -2.31
N LEU A 128 -4.59 9.39 -2.06
CA LEU A 128 -4.30 10.68 -2.68
C LEU A 128 -4.18 10.61 -4.21
N PHE A 129 -3.79 9.47 -4.79
CA PHE A 129 -3.70 9.30 -6.24
C PHE A 129 -5.07 9.29 -6.94
N VAL A 130 -6.18 9.24 -6.20
CA VAL A 130 -7.52 9.39 -6.78
C VAL A 130 -7.70 10.74 -7.50
N VAL A 131 -6.91 11.75 -7.11
CA VAL A 131 -6.88 13.06 -7.77
C VAL A 131 -6.51 12.92 -9.25
N TRP A 132 -5.70 11.93 -9.63
CA TRP A 132 -5.38 11.65 -11.03
C TRP A 132 -6.66 11.37 -11.83
N PHE A 133 -7.58 10.55 -11.31
CA PHE A 133 -8.84 10.25 -12.00
C PHE A 133 -9.71 11.50 -12.19
N VAL A 134 -9.68 12.43 -11.24
CA VAL A 134 -10.40 13.71 -11.35
C VAL A 134 -9.75 14.60 -12.41
N MET A 135 -8.43 14.74 -12.37
CA MET A 135 -7.66 15.57 -13.33
C MET A 135 -7.84 15.07 -14.77
N GLU A 136 -7.83 13.77 -14.99
CA GLU A 136 -8.08 13.17 -16.31
C GLU A 136 -9.56 13.00 -16.65
N ARG A 137 -10.48 13.44 -15.78
CA ARG A 137 -11.95 13.32 -15.96
C ARG A 137 -12.40 11.86 -16.17
N ARG A 138 -11.72 10.91 -15.54
CA ARG A 138 -11.99 9.46 -15.60
C ARG A 138 -13.00 9.06 -14.53
N TRP A 139 -14.23 9.54 -14.69
CA TRP A 139 -15.31 9.37 -13.71
C TRP A 139 -15.65 7.91 -13.41
N ARG A 140 -15.50 7.00 -14.38
CA ARG A 140 -15.71 5.57 -14.16
C ARG A 140 -14.66 4.98 -13.21
N ALA A 141 -13.41 5.42 -13.32
CA ALA A 141 -12.33 5.00 -12.41
C ALA A 141 -12.55 5.58 -11.01
N LEU A 142 -12.96 6.85 -10.92
CA LEU A 142 -13.35 7.48 -9.65
C LEU A 142 -14.51 6.75 -8.96
N ALA A 143 -15.56 6.42 -9.72
CA ALA A 143 -16.70 5.67 -9.21
C ALA A 143 -16.29 4.26 -8.75
N ALA A 144 -15.47 3.56 -9.54
CA ALA A 144 -14.96 2.25 -9.14
C ALA A 144 -14.11 2.32 -7.86
N PHE A 145 -13.24 3.33 -7.74
CA PHE A 145 -12.48 3.58 -6.51
C PHE A 145 -13.40 3.79 -5.30
N ALA A 146 -14.41 4.65 -5.43
CA ALA A 146 -15.34 4.95 -4.36
C ALA A 146 -16.17 3.72 -3.96
N LEU A 147 -16.72 2.99 -4.92
CA LEU A 147 -17.57 1.82 -4.67
C LEU A 147 -16.78 0.65 -4.07
N VAL A 148 -15.61 0.33 -4.63
CA VAL A 148 -14.75 -0.73 -4.09
C VAL A 148 -14.20 -0.33 -2.73
N GLY A 149 -13.77 0.93 -2.56
CA GLY A 149 -13.32 1.44 -1.27
C GLY A 149 -14.42 1.39 -0.20
N ALA A 150 -15.64 1.79 -0.54
CA ALA A 150 -16.80 1.71 0.36
C ALA A 150 -17.15 0.25 0.70
N ALA A 151 -17.08 -0.67 -0.27
CA ALA A 151 -17.31 -2.09 -0.04
C ALA A 151 -16.25 -2.70 0.89
N LEU A 152 -14.97 -2.41 0.67
CA LEU A 152 -13.88 -2.86 1.53
C LEU A 152 -13.96 -2.27 2.94
N GLY A 153 -14.27 -0.97 3.05
CA GLY A 153 -14.50 -0.29 4.32
C GLY A 153 -15.71 -0.85 5.06
N GLY A 154 -16.82 -1.09 4.37
CA GLY A 154 -18.03 -1.71 4.92
C GLY A 154 -17.78 -3.13 5.40
N LEU A 155 -17.08 -3.96 4.61
CA LEU A 155 -16.65 -5.29 5.02
C LEU A 155 -15.75 -5.25 6.26
N SER A 156 -14.81 -4.32 6.32
CA SER A 156 -13.96 -4.13 7.50
C SER A 156 -14.78 -3.78 8.74
N ILE A 157 -15.75 -2.86 8.64
CA ILE A 157 -16.65 -2.52 9.75
C ILE A 157 -17.50 -3.73 10.17
N ALA A 158 -17.99 -4.51 9.21
CA ALA A 158 -18.79 -5.69 9.49
C ALA A 158 -17.99 -6.77 10.24
N VAL A 159 -16.70 -6.94 9.93
CA VAL A 159 -15.84 -7.97 10.54
C VAL A 159 -15.22 -7.50 11.86
N ALA A 160 -14.72 -6.26 11.91
CA ALA A 160 -13.93 -5.75 13.04
C ALA A 160 -14.73 -4.85 13.99
N GLY A 161 -15.95 -4.45 13.61
CA GLY A 161 -16.81 -3.55 14.37
C GLY A 161 -16.45 -2.07 14.24
N TRP A 162 -17.45 -1.21 14.42
CA TRP A 162 -17.28 0.25 14.40
C TRP A 162 -16.34 0.81 15.49
N PRO A 163 -16.32 0.31 16.75
CA PRO A 163 -15.49 0.89 17.80
C PRO A 163 -14.00 0.96 17.46
N LEU A 164 -13.47 -0.08 16.80
CA LEU A 164 -12.08 -0.14 16.37
C LEU A 164 -11.75 0.92 15.30
N HIS A 165 -12.70 1.21 14.41
CA HIS A 165 -12.57 2.26 13.40
C HIS A 165 -12.65 3.65 14.04
N ALA A 166 -13.52 3.84 15.03
CA ALA A 166 -13.61 5.10 15.78
C ALA A 166 -12.30 5.40 16.55
N GLU A 167 -11.67 4.38 17.16
CA GLU A 167 -10.38 4.52 17.82
C GLU A 167 -9.26 4.91 16.82
N MET A 168 -9.22 4.28 15.64
CA MET A 168 -8.28 4.68 14.58
C MET A 168 -8.47 6.14 14.19
N LEU A 169 -9.72 6.58 13.96
CA LEU A 169 -10.01 7.97 13.60
C LEU A 169 -9.58 8.94 14.71
N ALA A 170 -9.75 8.56 15.98
CA ALA A 170 -9.27 9.34 17.12
C ALA A 170 -7.74 9.46 17.13
N LYS A 171 -7.01 8.36 16.86
CA LYS A 171 -5.53 8.37 16.74
C LYS A 171 -5.04 9.23 15.58
N ILE A 172 -5.70 9.17 14.42
CA ILE A 172 -5.36 10.02 13.27
C ILE A 172 -5.53 11.50 13.62
N ARG A 173 -6.65 11.88 14.25
CA ARG A 173 -6.89 13.27 14.70
C ARG A 173 -5.86 13.73 15.73
N ALA A 174 -5.44 12.85 16.64
CA ALA A 174 -4.41 13.17 17.63
C ALA A 174 -3.07 13.49 16.96
N ILE A 175 -2.71 12.76 15.90
CA ILE A 175 -1.47 12.97 15.14
C ILE A 175 -1.50 14.30 14.37
N ASP A 176 -2.63 14.65 13.76
CA ASP A 176 -2.79 15.92 13.04
C ASP A 176 -2.47 17.14 13.94
N ASN A 177 -2.90 17.09 15.20
CA ASN A 177 -2.60 18.12 16.20
C ASN A 177 -1.10 18.25 16.56
N HIS A 178 -0.27 17.30 16.18
CA HIS A 178 1.17 17.26 16.51
C HIS A 178 2.09 17.41 15.28
N ILE A 179 1.59 17.23 14.05
CA ILE A 179 2.40 17.27 12.81
C ILE A 179 2.72 18.70 12.35
N LEU A 180 2.00 19.73 12.81
CA LEU A 180 2.29 21.14 12.46
C LEU A 180 3.70 21.62 12.89
N PHE A 181 4.44 20.85 13.69
CA PHE A 181 5.82 21.13 14.08
C PHE A 181 6.80 20.00 13.71
N SER A 182 6.81 19.51 12.47
CA SER A 182 7.94 18.69 12.01
C SER A 182 9.13 19.60 11.68
N ARG A 183 10.08 19.73 12.61
CA ARG A 183 11.41 20.26 12.31
C ARG A 183 12.03 19.35 11.25
N ILE A 184 12.42 19.95 10.13
CA ILE A 184 13.23 19.30 9.10
C ILE A 184 14.48 18.73 9.79
N VAL A 185 14.53 17.40 9.96
CA VAL A 185 15.76 16.72 10.34
C VAL A 185 16.56 16.55 9.05
N VAL A 186 17.38 17.54 8.73
CA VAL A 186 18.46 17.37 7.76
C VAL A 186 19.56 16.60 8.47
N SER A 187 19.53 15.28 8.36
CA SER A 187 20.70 14.44 8.63
C SER A 187 21.44 14.26 7.31
N LEU A 188 22.48 15.09 7.11
CA LEU A 188 23.58 14.85 6.18
C LEU A 188 24.49 13.75 6.73
#